data_AF-A0A800AYN4-F1
#
_entry.id   AF-A0A800AYN4-F1
#
_cell.length_a   1.000
_cell.length_b   1.000
_cell.length_c   1.000
_cell.angle_alpha   90.00
_cell.angle_beta   90.00
_cell.angle_gamma   90.00
#
_symmetry.space_group_name_H-M   'P 1'
#
loop_
_entity.id
_entity.type
_entity.pdbx_description
1 polymer ?
#
loop_
_entity_poly.entity_id
_entity_poly.type
_entity_poly.pdbx_seq_one_letter_code
_entity_poly.pdbx_strand_id
1 'polypeptide(L)'
;MKTDFLDKLPKHLRVFTIKQPYNDYTAKNQAVWRYVMRKSTAFLSDIAHKSYLKGLEKTGVSVESIPKMQGMNRILKEIGWHAVAVDGFIPPNAFMEFQAYNTLVIAADIRTAEHIEYTPAPDIIHEAAGHAPIIANPEYA
;
A
#
# COMPACT_ATOMS: atom_id res chain seq x y z
N MET A 1 -12.41 6.44 24.20
CA MET A 1 -10.98 6.44 23.80
C MET A 1 -10.86 5.54 22.57
N LYS A 2 -10.54 6.08 21.38
CA LYS A 2 -10.34 5.22 20.19
C LYS A 2 -9.00 4.54 20.35
N THR A 3 -8.98 3.24 20.63
CA THR A 3 -7.77 2.42 20.63
C THR A 3 -7.14 2.53 19.24
N ASP A 4 -5.87 2.91 19.18
CA ASP A 4 -5.12 2.93 17.92
C ASP A 4 -4.99 1.47 17.45
N PHE A 5 -5.14 1.22 16.15
CA PHE A 5 -4.94 -0.14 15.62
C PHE A 5 -3.52 -0.64 15.90
N LEU A 6 -2.56 0.28 15.91
CA LEU A 6 -1.18 -0.03 16.30
C LEU A 6 -1.10 -0.66 17.69
N ASP A 7 -2.04 -0.36 18.60
CA ASP A 7 -2.10 -0.96 19.93
C ASP A 7 -2.47 -2.44 19.92
N LYS A 8 -3.05 -2.95 18.83
CA LYS A 8 -3.41 -4.37 18.66
C LYS A 8 -2.27 -5.20 18.08
N LEU A 9 -1.32 -4.59 17.37
CA LEU A 9 -0.16 -5.31 16.84
C LEU A 9 0.76 -5.75 17.98
N PRO A 10 1.26 -6.99 17.98
CA PRO A 10 2.31 -7.42 18.91
C PRO A 10 3.52 -6.48 18.89
N LYS A 11 4.14 -6.27 20.05
CA LYS A 11 5.28 -5.33 20.18
C LYS A 11 6.43 -5.69 19.23
N HIS A 12 6.66 -6.98 18.97
CA HIS A 12 7.71 -7.45 18.07
C HIS A 12 7.41 -7.20 16.58
N LEU A 13 6.16 -6.90 16.21
CA LEU A 13 5.84 -6.45 14.85
C LEU A 13 5.98 -4.93 14.71
N ARG A 14 5.65 -4.16 15.76
CA ARG A 14 5.75 -2.70 15.73
C ARG A 14 7.16 -2.18 15.47
N VAL A 15 8.20 -2.95 15.77
CA VAL A 15 9.58 -2.56 15.50
C VAL A 15 9.91 -2.45 14.01
N PHE A 16 9.10 -3.08 13.14
CA PHE A 16 9.25 -2.99 11.69
C PHE A 16 8.47 -1.81 11.08
N THR A 17 7.60 -1.17 11.85
CA THR A 17 6.76 -0.08 11.34
C THR A 17 7.43 1.26 11.52
N ILE A 18 7.29 2.11 10.51
CA ILE A 18 7.75 3.50 10.55
C ILE A 18 6.56 4.44 10.37
N LYS A 19 6.74 5.69 10.79
CA LYS A 19 5.86 6.75 10.32
C LYS A 19 6.19 7.01 8.85
N GLN A 20 5.17 6.95 7.98
CA GLN A 20 5.37 7.25 6.56
C GLN A 20 6.02 8.64 6.40
N PRO A 21 7.22 8.73 5.79
CA PRO A 21 7.93 9.98 5.56
C PRO A 21 7.32 10.76 4.38
N TYR A 22 6.02 11.05 4.44
CA TYR A 22 5.27 11.54 3.29
C TYR A 22 5.79 12.88 2.74
N ASN A 23 6.35 13.73 3.60
CA ASN A 23 6.89 15.03 3.20
C ASN A 23 8.22 14.92 2.43
N ASP A 24 8.84 13.73 2.43
CA ASP A 24 10.10 13.48 1.73
C ASP A 24 9.86 13.10 0.26
N TYR A 25 8.60 12.80 -0.12
CA TYR A 25 8.24 12.60 -1.51
C TYR A 25 8.33 13.91 -2.30
N THR A 26 9.31 13.96 -3.19
CA THR A 26 9.53 15.09 -4.09
C THR A 26 8.47 15.15 -5.20
N ALA A 27 8.46 16.26 -5.95
CA ALA A 27 7.68 16.38 -7.17
C ALA A 27 8.02 15.29 -8.21
N LYS A 28 9.29 14.86 -8.28
CA LYS A 28 9.73 13.75 -9.14
C LYS A 28 9.06 12.43 -8.71
N ASN A 29 9.04 12.15 -7.40
CA ASN A 29 8.37 10.96 -6.87
C ASN A 29 6.86 10.96 -7.20
N GLN A 30 6.18 12.08 -6.99
CA GLN A 30 4.76 12.21 -7.34
C GLN A 30 4.52 12.05 -8.85
N ALA A 31 5.45 12.50 -9.70
CA ALA A 31 5.36 12.29 -11.15
C ALA A 31 5.56 10.82 -11.55
N VAL A 32 6.52 10.11 -10.93
CA VAL A 32 6.71 8.66 -11.13
C VAL A 32 5.44 7.91 -10.77
N TRP A 33 4.85 8.19 -9.61
CA TRP A 33 3.57 7.60 -9.20
C TRP A 33 2.50 7.79 -10.26
N ARG A 34 2.23 9.04 -10.66
CA ARG A 34 1.20 9.34 -11.67
C ARG A 34 1.46 8.63 -12.99
N TYR A 35 2.70 8.62 -13.45
CA TYR A 35 3.06 7.98 -14.71
C TYR A 35 2.76 6.48 -14.67
N VAL A 36 3.26 5.78 -13.64
CA VAL A 36 3.07 4.34 -13.51
C VAL A 36 1.60 4.01 -13.28
N MET A 37 0.90 4.74 -12.39
CA MET A 37 -0.51 4.51 -12.14
C MET A 37 -1.36 4.69 -13.38
N ARG A 38 -1.17 5.75 -14.18
CA ARG A 38 -1.94 5.96 -15.41
C ARG A 38 -1.69 4.88 -16.46
N LYS A 39 -0.45 4.44 -16.62
CA LYS A 39 -0.10 3.33 -17.52
C LYS A 39 -0.72 2.02 -17.05
N SER A 40 -0.56 1.70 -15.78
CA SER A 40 -1.07 0.47 -15.18
C SER A 40 -2.59 0.42 -15.19
N THR A 41 -3.30 1.48 -14.77
CA THR A 41 -4.77 1.45 -14.75
C THR A 41 -5.38 1.44 -16.15
N ALA A 42 -4.77 2.12 -17.13
CA ALA A 42 -5.21 2.07 -18.52
C ALA A 42 -5.04 0.68 -19.15
N PHE A 43 -4.01 -0.07 -18.78
CA PHE A 43 -3.82 -1.44 -19.27
C PHE A 43 -4.69 -2.44 -18.50
N LEU A 44 -4.70 -2.33 -17.17
CA LEU A 44 -5.39 -3.27 -16.28
C LEU A 44 -6.92 -3.10 -16.30
N SER A 45 -7.45 -1.97 -16.78
CA SER A 45 -8.90 -1.82 -16.98
C SER A 45 -9.49 -2.87 -17.92
N ASP A 46 -8.68 -3.35 -18.87
CA ASP A 46 -9.13 -4.23 -19.93
C ASP A 46 -8.83 -5.71 -19.62
N ILE A 47 -7.77 -5.97 -18.85
CA ILE A 47 -7.26 -7.33 -18.63
C ILE A 47 -7.38 -7.84 -17.18
N ALA A 48 -7.42 -6.95 -16.19
CA ALA A 48 -7.45 -7.39 -14.80
C ALA A 48 -8.85 -7.84 -14.41
N HIS A 49 -8.94 -8.65 -13.36
CA HIS A 49 -10.23 -8.99 -12.81
C HIS A 49 -10.99 -7.72 -12.40
N LYS A 50 -12.32 -7.71 -12.62
CA LYS A 50 -13.22 -6.57 -12.37
C LYS A 50 -13.15 -5.98 -10.95
N SER A 51 -12.60 -6.72 -9.99
CA SER A 51 -12.37 -6.22 -8.63
C SER A 51 -11.25 -5.20 -8.53
N TYR A 52 -10.31 -5.15 -9.48
CA TYR A 52 -9.10 -4.34 -9.37
C TYR A 52 -9.38 -2.84 -9.29
N LEU A 53 -10.07 -2.26 -10.28
CA LEU A 53 -10.35 -0.81 -10.30
C LEU A 53 -11.21 -0.38 -9.11
N LYS A 54 -12.26 -1.14 -8.80
CA LYS A 54 -13.11 -0.89 -7.62
C LYS A 54 -12.32 -1.06 -6.31
N GLY A 55 -11.33 -1.95 -6.31
CA GLY A 55 -10.42 -2.20 -5.19
C GLY A 55 -9.50 -1.02 -4.90
N LEU A 56 -8.94 -0.38 -5.94
CA LEU A 56 -8.14 0.84 -5.78
C LEU A 56 -8.94 1.93 -5.05
N GLU A 57 -10.17 2.17 -5.49
CA GLU A 57 -11.07 3.15 -4.85
C GLU A 57 -11.36 2.77 -3.39
N LYS A 58 -11.70 1.50 -3.16
CA LYS A 58 -12.02 0.95 -1.82
C LYS A 58 -10.81 0.81 -0.89
N THR A 59 -9.61 1.13 -1.33
CA THR A 59 -8.40 1.12 -0.50
C THR A 59 -7.77 2.50 -0.37
N GLY A 60 -8.41 3.53 -0.91
CA GLY A 60 -7.91 4.91 -0.84
C GLY A 60 -6.73 5.18 -1.75
N VAL A 61 -6.53 4.37 -2.79
CA VAL A 61 -5.44 4.50 -3.74
C VAL A 61 -5.91 5.36 -4.90
N SER A 62 -5.26 6.51 -5.08
CA SER A 62 -5.54 7.45 -6.17
C SER A 62 -4.47 7.33 -7.26
N VAL A 63 -4.87 7.57 -8.50
CA VAL A 63 -3.95 7.69 -9.64
C VAL A 63 -3.10 8.96 -9.55
N GLU A 64 -3.58 10.02 -8.88
CA GLU A 64 -3.01 11.37 -9.01
C GLU A 64 -1.90 11.70 -8.01
N SER A 65 -1.85 10.99 -6.89
CA SER A 65 -0.86 11.23 -5.84
C SER A 65 -0.55 9.97 -5.06
N ILE A 66 0.70 9.85 -4.60
CA ILE A 66 1.11 8.82 -3.65
C ILE A 66 0.15 8.85 -2.45
N PRO A 67 -0.39 7.71 -1.99
CA PRO A 67 -1.37 7.70 -0.93
C PRO A 67 -0.75 8.05 0.42
N LYS A 68 -1.50 8.81 1.23
CA LYS A 68 -1.19 8.99 2.66
C LYS A 68 -1.72 7.79 3.43
N MET A 69 -0.90 7.20 4.29
CA MET A 69 -1.28 6.04 5.11
C MET A 69 -2.53 6.31 5.95
N GLN A 70 -2.66 7.52 6.51
CA GLN A 70 -3.85 7.94 7.25
C GLN A 70 -5.12 7.92 6.39
N GLY A 71 -5.02 8.32 5.12
CA GLY A 71 -6.13 8.32 4.17
C GLY A 71 -6.58 6.90 3.82
N MET A 72 -5.62 6.01 3.53
CA MET A 72 -5.88 4.59 3.30
C MET A 72 -6.54 3.94 4.51
N ASN A 73 -5.98 4.14 5.71
CA ASN A 73 -6.49 3.57 6.96
C ASN A 73 -7.90 4.02 7.34
N ARG A 74 -8.33 5.21 6.89
CA ARG A 74 -9.72 5.63 7.07
C ARG A 74 -10.69 4.70 6.34
N ILE A 75 -10.31 4.25 5.14
CA ILE A 75 -11.15 3.43 4.26
C ILE A 75 -10.97 1.94 4.59
N LEU A 76 -9.73 1.47 4.74
CA LEU A 76 -9.44 0.07 5.07
C LEU A 76 -10.11 -0.37 6.37
N LYS A 77 -10.26 0.53 7.34
CA LYS A 77 -10.97 0.25 8.59
C LYS A 77 -12.42 -0.18 8.36
N GLU A 78 -13.07 0.29 7.31
CA GLU A 78 -14.46 -0.08 6.96
C GLU A 78 -14.58 -1.55 6.55
N ILE A 79 -13.49 -2.15 6.06
CA ILE A 79 -13.39 -3.56 5.66
C ILE A 79 -12.58 -4.41 6.66
N GLY A 80 -12.25 -3.87 7.84
CA GLY A 80 -11.53 -4.59 8.89
C GLY A 80 -10.02 -4.74 8.67
N TRP A 81 -9.46 -4.01 7.70
CA TRP A 81 -8.03 -3.98 7.38
C TRP A 81 -7.38 -2.67 7.81
N HIS A 82 -6.06 -2.69 7.92
CA HIS A 82 -5.23 -1.51 8.12
C HIS A 82 -3.94 -1.65 7.33
N ALA A 83 -3.21 -0.55 7.17
CA ALA A 83 -1.93 -0.49 6.50
C ALA A 83 -0.90 0.21 7.39
N VAL A 84 0.33 -0.30 7.37
CA VAL A 84 1.49 0.26 8.06
C VAL A 84 2.60 0.54 7.06
N ALA A 85 3.35 1.63 7.27
CA ALA A 85 4.53 1.92 6.47
C ALA A 85 5.75 1.21 7.07
N VAL A 86 6.65 0.74 6.21
CA VAL A 86 7.85 0.00 6.62
C VAL A 86 9.06 0.46 5.81
N ASP A 87 10.25 0.34 6.39
CA ASP A 87 11.52 0.75 5.78
C ASP A 87 12.11 -0.37 4.91
N GLY A 88 11.35 -0.75 3.88
CA GLY A 88 11.74 -1.82 2.96
C GLY A 88 11.61 -3.22 3.55
N PHE A 89 12.74 -3.88 3.84
CA PHE A 89 12.79 -5.32 4.10
C PHE A 89 12.12 -5.73 5.41
N ILE A 90 11.26 -6.76 5.34
CA ILE A 90 10.67 -7.43 6.50
C ILE A 90 10.96 -8.93 6.42
N PRO A 91 11.40 -9.58 7.52
CA PRO A 91 11.51 -11.02 7.58
C PRO A 91 10.21 -11.72 7.15
N PRO A 92 10.26 -12.76 6.30
CA PRO A 92 9.05 -13.39 5.76
C PRO A 92 8.04 -13.85 6.83
N ASN A 93 8.52 -14.34 7.98
CA ASN A 93 7.67 -14.73 9.11
C ASN A 93 6.91 -13.53 9.69
N ALA A 94 7.56 -12.38 9.87
CA ALA A 94 6.92 -11.16 10.35
C ALA A 94 5.92 -10.61 9.32
N PHE A 95 6.26 -10.65 8.03
CA PHE A 95 5.34 -10.27 6.96
C PHE A 95 4.06 -11.11 6.99
N MET A 96 4.18 -12.44 7.09
CA MET A 96 3.03 -13.34 7.19
C MET A 96 2.23 -13.10 8.47
N GLU A 97 2.91 -12.80 9.58
CA GLU A 97 2.23 -12.50 10.84
C GLU A 97 1.40 -11.20 10.75
N PHE A 98 1.88 -10.16 10.05
CA PHE A 98 1.07 -8.96 9.80
C PHE A 98 -0.27 -9.26 9.11
N GLN A 99 -0.27 -10.22 8.18
CA GLN A 99 -1.49 -10.64 7.48
C GLN A 99 -2.50 -11.29 8.42
N ALA A 100 -2.04 -12.05 9.43
CA ALA A 100 -2.90 -12.64 10.46
C ALA A 100 -3.61 -11.57 11.33
N TYR A 101 -3.12 -10.33 11.31
CA TYR A 101 -3.75 -9.17 11.95
C TYR A 101 -4.43 -8.22 10.95
N ASN A 102 -4.72 -8.66 9.73
CA ASN A 102 -5.31 -7.85 8.65
C ASN A 102 -4.52 -6.55 8.42
N THR A 103 -3.19 -6.64 8.46
CA THR A 103 -2.29 -5.50 8.28
C THR A 103 -1.55 -5.61 6.96
N LEU A 104 -1.86 -4.71 6.04
CA LEU A 104 -1.10 -4.52 4.83
C LEU A 104 0.22 -3.81 5.15
N VAL A 105 1.32 -4.43 4.78
CA VAL A 105 2.67 -3.86 4.89
C VAL A 105 2.94 -3.07 3.61
N ILE A 106 3.26 -1.78 3.72
CA ILE A 106 3.55 -0.91 2.58
C ILE A 106 4.96 -0.35 2.72
N ALA A 107 5.84 -0.71 1.79
CA ALA A 107 7.15 -0.08 1.67
C ALA A 107 6.99 1.42 1.43
N ALA A 108 7.71 2.25 2.18
CA ALA A 108 7.61 3.70 2.06
C ALA A 108 8.33 4.25 0.82
N ASP A 109 9.34 3.57 0.31
CA ASP A 109 10.09 4.02 -0.85
C ASP A 109 9.28 3.95 -2.14
N ILE A 110 9.69 4.76 -3.12
CA ILE A 110 9.17 4.71 -4.48
C ILE A 110 10.33 4.56 -5.45
N ARG A 111 10.16 3.73 -6.47
CA ARG A 111 11.16 3.54 -7.53
C ARG A 111 11.56 4.87 -8.19
N THR A 112 12.74 4.88 -8.80
CA THR A 112 13.25 6.05 -9.50
C THR A 112 12.71 6.11 -10.93
N ALA A 113 12.86 7.27 -11.59
CA ALA A 113 12.44 7.43 -12.98
C ALA A 113 13.28 6.59 -13.96
N GLU A 114 14.53 6.31 -13.59
CA GLU A 114 15.47 5.50 -14.36
C GLU A 114 15.07 4.01 -14.36
N HIS A 115 14.37 3.57 -13.31
CA HIS A 115 13.88 2.20 -13.12
C HIS A 115 12.34 2.14 -13.12
N ILE A 116 11.69 3.01 -13.91
CA ILE A 116 10.25 3.21 -13.83
C ILE A 116 9.44 1.95 -14.17
N GLU A 117 9.93 1.16 -15.12
CA GLU A 117 9.27 -0.05 -15.61
C GLU A 117 9.44 -1.24 -14.66
N TYR A 118 10.54 -1.30 -13.90
CA TYR A 118 10.87 -2.44 -13.08
C TYR A 118 11.81 -2.10 -11.92
N THR A 119 11.50 -2.62 -10.74
CA THR A 119 12.39 -2.67 -9.57
C THR A 119 12.33 -4.07 -8.96
N PRO A 120 13.46 -4.66 -8.52
CA PRO A 120 13.46 -5.96 -7.88
C PRO A 120 12.93 -5.90 -6.44
N ALA A 121 13.11 -4.77 -5.74
CA ALA A 121 12.58 -4.56 -4.41
C ALA A 121 11.16 -3.98 -4.49
N PRO A 122 10.23 -4.42 -3.63
CA PRO A 122 8.89 -3.84 -3.57
C PRO A 122 8.96 -2.38 -3.12
N ASP A 123 8.16 -1.55 -3.78
CA ASP A 123 8.02 -0.13 -3.49
C ASP A 123 6.53 0.19 -3.21
N ILE A 124 6.24 1.44 -2.85
CA ILE A 124 4.87 1.86 -2.54
C ILE A 124 3.89 1.62 -3.69
N ILE A 125 4.35 1.66 -4.95
CA ILE A 125 3.51 1.33 -6.09
C ILE A 125 3.14 -0.16 -6.07
N HIS A 126 4.12 -1.05 -5.90
CA HIS A 126 3.88 -2.48 -5.80
C HIS A 126 2.87 -2.82 -4.69
N GLU A 127 3.09 -2.28 -3.50
CA GLU A 127 2.26 -2.61 -2.33
C GLU A 127 0.87 -1.97 -2.41
N ALA A 128 0.80 -0.65 -2.62
CA ALA A 128 -0.46 0.08 -2.58
C ALA A 128 -1.31 -0.17 -3.84
N ALA A 129 -0.72 -0.23 -5.03
CA ALA A 129 -1.50 -0.41 -6.26
C ALA A 129 -1.55 -1.85 -6.76
N GLY A 130 -0.63 -2.72 -6.33
CA GLY A 130 -0.63 -4.14 -6.67
C GLY A 130 -1.47 -4.97 -5.70
N HIS A 131 -1.21 -4.87 -4.40
CA HIS A 131 -1.83 -5.74 -3.39
C HIS A 131 -3.06 -5.13 -2.73
N ALA A 132 -3.05 -3.84 -2.39
CA ALA A 132 -4.18 -3.24 -1.69
C ALA A 132 -5.53 -3.41 -2.42
N PRO A 133 -5.66 -3.38 -3.75
CA PRO A 133 -6.96 -3.48 -4.39
C PRO A 133 -7.72 -4.79 -4.10
N ILE A 134 -7.02 -5.91 -3.97
CA ILE A 134 -7.68 -7.23 -3.86
C ILE A 134 -8.24 -7.49 -2.45
N ILE A 135 -7.66 -6.91 -1.40
CA ILE A 135 -8.17 -7.03 -0.01
C ILE A 135 -9.55 -6.39 0.18
N ALA A 136 -10.00 -5.54 -0.76
CA ALA A 136 -11.38 -5.06 -0.77
C ALA A 136 -12.42 -6.13 -1.20
N ASN A 137 -11.98 -7.31 -1.63
CA ASN A 137 -12.81 -8.48 -1.90
C ASN A 137 -12.85 -9.42 -0.67
N PRO A 138 -14.00 -9.57 0.02
CA PRO A 138 -14.12 -10.40 1.21
C PRO A 138 -13.87 -11.90 1.01
N GLU A 139 -13.96 -12.42 -0.22
CA GLU A 139 -13.63 -13.83 -0.49
C GLU A 139 -12.12 -14.07 -0.53
N TYR A 140 -11.35 -13.03 -0.84
CA TYR A 140 -9.90 -13.09 -0.88
C TYR A 140 -9.27 -12.78 0.48
N ALA A 141 -9.84 -11.79 1.18
CA ALA A 141 -9.29 -11.19 2.39
C ALA A 141 -9.62 -12.00 3.65
#